data_AF-A0A532UCF2-F1
#
_entry.id   AF-A0A532UCF2-F1
#
_cell.length_a   1.000
_cell.length_b   1.000
_cell.length_c   1.000
_cell.angle_alpha   90.00
_cell.angle_beta   90.00
_cell.angle_gamma   90.00
#
_symmetry.space_group_name_H-M   'P 1'
#
loop_
_entity.id
_entity.type
_entity.pdbx_description
1 polymer ?
#
loop_
_entity_poly.entity_id
_entity_poly.type
_entity_poly.pdbx_seq_one_letter_code
_entity_poly.pdbx_strand_id
1 'polypeptide(L)'
;MSIFKRSSGWIDLVFIFNIDEKESKDGIDVLVLEGYSTFVNKQKFLCLRFREKDHIYSDEEVGESVFYIFNYERPSNDKLVMKPFSEQKVKELIKEGKLKGDVVKRGQHSDKVTVTSSSDDLIEVISREDVGALFEQDKDSVLVFSRSKT
;
A
#
# COMPACT_ATOMS: atom_id res chain seq x y z
N MET A 1 -10.40 -5.08 9.88
CA MET A 1 -10.00 -5.33 8.47
C MET A 1 -10.37 -6.76 8.09
N SER A 2 -11.01 -6.92 6.94
CA SER A 2 -11.37 -8.22 6.37
C SER A 2 -10.71 -8.42 5.01
N ILE A 3 -10.21 -9.62 4.74
CA ILE A 3 -9.56 -9.97 3.46
C ILE A 3 -10.34 -11.12 2.83
N PHE A 4 -10.78 -10.93 1.58
CA PHE A 4 -11.53 -11.91 0.82
C PHE A 4 -10.73 -12.32 -0.41
N LYS A 5 -10.44 -13.62 -0.54
CA LYS A 5 -9.73 -14.16 -1.70
C LYS A 5 -10.71 -14.40 -2.85
N ARG A 6 -10.35 -13.96 -4.06
CA ARG A 6 -11.07 -14.27 -5.29
C ARG A 6 -10.50 -15.53 -5.96
N SER A 7 -11.31 -16.18 -6.80
CA SER A 7 -10.87 -17.32 -7.62
C SER A 7 -9.78 -16.94 -8.64
N SER A 8 -9.74 -15.67 -9.08
CA SER A 8 -8.74 -15.13 -10.00
C SER A 8 -7.34 -14.95 -9.39
N GLY A 9 -7.16 -15.20 -8.09
CA GLY A 9 -5.92 -14.92 -7.36
C GLY A 9 -5.83 -13.48 -6.82
N TRP A 10 -6.76 -12.60 -7.22
CA TRP A 10 -6.93 -11.30 -6.60
C TRP A 10 -7.50 -11.39 -5.19
N ILE A 11 -7.34 -10.33 -4.42
CA ILE A 11 -7.90 -10.16 -3.08
C ILE A 11 -8.72 -8.86 -3.03
N ASP A 12 -9.82 -8.90 -2.29
CA ASP A 12 -10.47 -7.69 -1.76
C ASP A 12 -10.01 -7.48 -0.32
N LEU A 13 -9.67 -6.24 0.03
CA LEU A 13 -9.38 -5.82 1.38
C LEU A 13 -10.40 -4.76 1.78
N VAL A 14 -11.15 -5.03 2.84
CA VAL A 14 -12.14 -4.12 3.41
C VAL A 14 -11.60 -3.56 4.71
N PHE A 15 -11.37 -2.25 4.72
CA PHE A 15 -10.92 -1.49 5.86
C PHE A 15 -12.09 -0.66 6.39
N ILE A 16 -12.37 -0.81 7.68
CA ILE A 16 -13.44 -0.09 8.36
C ILE A 16 -12.75 0.76 9.43
N PHE A 17 -12.98 2.06 9.42
CA PHE A 17 -12.33 3.03 10.30
C PHE A 17 -13.32 4.13 10.72
N ASN A 18 -12.86 5.03 11.59
CA ASN A 18 -13.69 6.07 12.20
C ASN A 18 -14.97 5.54 12.85
N ILE A 19 -14.88 4.36 13.47
CA ILE A 19 -15.94 3.83 14.33
C ILE A 19 -15.91 4.65 15.62
N ASP A 20 -16.76 5.67 15.70
CA ASP A 20 -16.86 6.49 16.90
C ASP A 20 -17.59 5.70 17.99
N GLU A 21 -16.84 5.18 18.97
CA GLU A 21 -17.43 4.45 20.10
C GLU A 21 -18.12 5.38 21.11
N LYS A 22 -17.93 6.71 21.02
CA LYS A 22 -18.33 7.66 22.07
C LYS A 22 -19.31 8.73 21.62
N GLU A 23 -19.30 9.14 20.36
CA GLU A 23 -20.26 10.12 19.84
C GLU A 23 -21.05 9.49 18.71
N SER A 24 -22.39 9.53 18.79
CA SER A 24 -23.31 9.11 17.73
C SER A 24 -23.26 10.09 16.53
N LYS A 25 -22.08 10.27 15.93
CA LYS A 25 -21.99 10.77 14.57
C LYS A 25 -22.21 9.57 13.68
N ASP A 26 -23.42 9.44 13.16
CA ASP A 26 -23.81 8.35 12.26
C ASP A 26 -22.84 8.30 11.08
N GLY A 27 -21.95 7.31 11.10
CA GLY A 27 -20.99 7.11 10.02
C GLY A 27 -20.04 5.97 10.35
N ILE A 28 -19.93 5.04 9.40
CA ILE A 28 -18.85 4.07 9.36
C ILE A 28 -18.13 4.32 8.05
N ASP A 29 -16.86 4.69 8.12
CA ASP A 29 -16.07 4.82 6.90
C ASP A 29 -15.59 3.44 6.47
N VAL A 30 -15.94 3.07 5.23
CA VAL A 30 -15.55 1.82 4.60
C VAL A 30 -14.70 2.11 3.38
N LEU A 31 -13.46 1.64 3.42
CA LEU A 31 -12.54 1.65 2.30
C LEU A 31 -12.41 0.23 1.76
N VAL A 32 -12.62 0.06 0.45
CA VAL A 32 -12.40 -1.22 -0.23
C VAL A 32 -11.29 -1.09 -1.25
N LEU A 33 -10.25 -1.90 -1.04
CA LEU A 33 -9.14 -2.05 -1.95
C LEU A 33 -9.22 -3.41 -2.63
N GLU A 34 -8.71 -3.50 -3.85
CA GLU A 34 -8.48 -4.77 -4.53
C GLU A 34 -7.04 -4.87 -4.99
N GLY A 35 -6.52 -6.09 -5.11
CA GLY A 35 -5.14 -6.27 -5.51
C GLY A 35 -4.71 -7.72 -5.58
N TYR A 36 -3.41 -7.95 -5.49
CA TYR A 36 -2.83 -9.28 -5.50
C TYR A 36 -1.55 -9.31 -4.67
N SER A 37 -1.15 -10.52 -4.28
CA SER A 37 0.16 -10.75 -3.66
C SER A 37 1.18 -11.14 -4.72
N THR A 38 2.38 -10.58 -4.65
CA THR A 38 3.53 -10.99 -5.47
C THR A 38 4.75 -11.23 -4.58
N PHE A 39 5.82 -11.76 -5.18
CA PHE A 39 7.08 -12.02 -4.51
C PHE A 39 8.26 -11.49 -5.33
N VAL A 40 9.20 -10.86 -4.64
CA VAL A 40 10.51 -10.51 -5.20
C VAL A 40 11.55 -11.16 -4.30
N ASN A 41 12.32 -12.09 -4.86
CA ASN A 41 13.20 -12.97 -4.10
C ASN A 41 12.43 -13.72 -2.99
N LYS A 42 12.81 -13.53 -1.72
CA LYS A 42 12.14 -14.16 -0.56
C LYS A 42 11.08 -13.27 0.08
N GLN A 43 10.84 -12.08 -0.47
CA GLN A 43 10.01 -11.04 0.12
C GLN A 43 8.63 -11.02 -0.53
N LYS A 44 7.60 -10.80 0.29
CA LYS A 44 6.21 -10.81 -0.14
C LYS A 44 5.67 -9.39 -0.19
N PHE A 45 4.93 -9.11 -1.25
CA PHE A 45 4.37 -7.81 -1.52
C PHE A 45 2.87 -7.89 -1.73
N LEU A 46 2.15 -6.90 -1.19
CA LEU A 46 0.76 -6.62 -1.50
C LEU A 46 0.71 -5.43 -2.43
N CYS A 47 0.21 -5.64 -3.63
CA CYS A 47 -0.07 -4.58 -4.61
C CYS A 47 -1.58 -4.32 -4.56
N LEU A 48 -1.99 -3.19 -4.01
CA LEU A 48 -3.39 -2.82 -3.76
C LEU A 48 -3.75 -1.56 -4.54
N ARG A 49 -4.97 -1.46 -5.05
CA ARG A 49 -5.55 -0.24 -5.60
C ARG A 49 -6.96 -0.08 -5.06
N PHE A 50 -7.53 1.11 -5.17
CA PHE A 50 -8.94 1.28 -4.88
C PHE A 50 -9.78 0.45 -5.86
N ARG A 51 -10.85 -0.15 -5.34
CA ARG A 51 -11.76 -0.92 -6.19
C ARG A 51 -12.62 0.05 -6.99
N GLU A 52 -12.49 0.00 -8.31
CA GLU A 52 -13.09 0.95 -9.26
C GLU A 52 -14.59 1.18 -9.00
N LYS A 53 -15.36 0.11 -8.75
CA LYS A 53 -16.80 0.21 -8.50
C LYS A 53 -17.22 0.91 -7.19
N ASP A 54 -16.28 1.12 -6.26
CA ASP A 54 -16.55 1.85 -5.00
C ASP A 54 -16.03 3.29 -5.04
N HIS A 55 -15.43 3.73 -6.15
CA HIS A 55 -15.12 5.13 -6.36
C HIS A 55 -16.41 5.90 -6.65
N ILE A 56 -16.88 6.68 -5.67
CA ILE A 56 -18.01 7.61 -5.84
C ILE A 56 -17.53 8.95 -6.44
N TYR A 57 -16.22 9.19 -6.47
CA TYR A 57 -15.63 10.46 -6.91
C TYR A 57 -14.72 10.30 -8.12
N SER A 58 -15.09 11.07 -9.15
CA SER A 58 -14.40 11.49 -10.38
C SER A 58 -14.36 10.52 -11.58
N ASP A 59 -15.21 10.83 -12.57
CA ASP A 59 -15.04 10.56 -14.01
C ASP A 59 -13.82 11.28 -14.63
N GLU A 60 -13.00 11.96 -13.83
CA GLU A 60 -11.79 12.65 -14.28
C GLU A 60 -10.56 11.90 -13.77
N GLU A 61 -9.71 11.50 -14.72
CA GLU A 61 -8.55 10.60 -14.56
C GLU A 61 -8.87 9.10 -14.52
N VAL A 62 -9.46 8.58 -15.61
CA VAL A 62 -9.15 7.21 -16.08
C VAL A 62 -7.70 7.20 -16.60
N GLY A 63 -6.75 7.50 -15.70
CA GLY A 63 -5.35 7.14 -15.85
C GLY A 63 -5.13 5.74 -15.30
N GLU A 64 -3.99 5.13 -15.64
CA GLU A 64 -3.56 3.84 -15.07
C GLU A 64 -3.77 3.84 -13.54
N SER A 65 -4.55 2.88 -13.02
CA SER A 65 -4.86 2.85 -11.60
C SER A 65 -3.58 2.67 -10.78
N VAL A 66 -3.25 3.67 -9.96
CA VAL A 66 -2.05 3.65 -9.12
C VAL A 66 -2.15 2.51 -8.11
N PHE A 67 -1.13 1.67 -8.06
CA PHE A 67 -0.98 0.65 -7.04
C PHE A 67 -0.21 1.19 -5.83
N TYR A 68 -0.74 0.96 -4.65
CA TYR A 68 -0.03 0.98 -3.39
C TYR A 68 0.68 -0.35 -3.19
N ILE A 69 2.00 -0.31 -3.01
CA ILE A 69 2.81 -1.50 -2.83
C ILE A 69 3.34 -1.53 -1.40
N PHE A 70 3.06 -2.62 -0.69
CA PHE A 70 3.51 -2.85 0.67
C PHE A 70 4.30 -4.14 0.74
N ASN A 71 5.45 -4.13 1.40
CA ASN A 71 6.01 -5.36 1.93
C ASN A 71 5.09 -5.86 3.06
N TYR A 72 4.86 -7.15 3.17
CA TYR A 72 4.04 -7.67 4.26
C TYR A 72 4.55 -8.96 4.86
N GLU A 73 4.29 -9.08 6.15
CA GLU A 73 4.61 -10.24 6.96
C GLU A 73 3.37 -10.69 7.73
N ARG A 74 3.27 -12.00 7.93
CA ARG A 74 2.24 -12.61 8.76
C ARG A 74 2.92 -13.31 9.95
N PRO A 75 3.36 -12.56 10.97
CA PRO A 75 4.11 -13.12 12.10
C PRO A 75 3.28 -14.12 12.93
N SER A 76 1.95 -14.07 12.84
CA SER A 76 1.07 -15.09 13.41
C SER A 76 -0.20 -15.21 12.59
N ASN A 77 -1.02 -16.24 12.86
CA ASN A 77 -2.28 -16.43 12.15
C ASN A 77 -3.24 -15.24 12.27
N ASP A 78 -3.11 -14.45 13.33
CA ASP A 78 -4.01 -13.37 13.67
C ASP A 78 -3.41 -11.98 13.43
N LYS A 79 -2.17 -11.90 12.95
CA LYS A 79 -1.47 -10.62 12.76
C LYS A 79 -0.94 -10.47 11.34
N LEU A 80 -1.32 -9.39 10.67
CA LEU A 80 -0.73 -8.93 9.42
C LEU A 80 0.03 -7.63 9.71
N VAL A 81 1.27 -7.55 9.23
CA VAL A 81 2.09 -6.35 9.31
C VAL A 81 2.39 -5.93 7.88
N MET A 82 2.04 -4.71 7.52
CA MET A 82 2.30 -4.12 6.20
C MET A 82 3.22 -2.92 6.38
N LYS A 83 4.29 -2.88 5.58
CA LYS A 83 5.32 -1.84 5.59
C LYS A 83 5.30 -1.16 4.23
N PRO A 84 4.95 0.14 4.15
CA PRO A 84 5.08 0.88 2.90
C PRO A 84 6.56 1.08 2.56
N PHE A 85 6.83 1.42 1.29
CA PHE A 85 8.14 1.96 0.92
C PHE A 85 8.42 3.27 1.66
N SER A 86 9.67 3.48 2.06
CA SER A 86 10.08 4.77 2.64
C SER A 86 10.01 5.85 1.56
N GLU A 87 9.18 6.86 1.80
CA GLU A 87 9.00 7.98 0.86
C GLU A 87 10.34 8.66 0.54
N GLN A 88 11.17 8.91 1.56
CA GLN A 88 12.50 9.48 1.40
C GLN A 88 13.36 8.62 0.49
N LYS A 89 13.37 7.30 0.72
CA LYS A 89 14.23 6.41 -0.08
C LYS A 89 13.78 6.34 -1.53
N VAL A 90 12.47 6.31 -1.80
CA VAL A 90 11.95 6.34 -3.18
C VAL A 90 12.37 7.64 -3.88
N LYS A 91 12.28 8.80 -3.20
CA LYS A 91 12.76 10.09 -3.76
C LYS A 91 14.24 10.07 -4.08
N GLU A 92 15.07 9.51 -3.21
CA GLU A 92 16.51 9.35 -3.46
C GLU A 92 16.77 8.52 -4.71
N LEU A 93 16.10 7.37 -4.84
CA LEU A 93 16.25 6.48 -6.00
C LEU A 93 15.81 7.15 -7.30
N ILE A 94 14.74 7.96 -7.27
CA ILE A 94 14.31 8.75 -8.43
C ILE A 94 15.36 9.82 -8.77
N LYS A 95 15.87 10.53 -7.75
CA LYS A 95 16.89 11.58 -7.93
C LYS A 95 18.22 11.02 -8.47
N GLU A 96 18.59 9.81 -8.05
CA GLU A 96 19.77 9.09 -8.53
C GLU A 96 19.58 8.47 -9.93
N GLY A 97 18.38 8.56 -10.51
CA GLY A 97 18.06 7.98 -11.81
C GLY A 97 17.94 6.45 -11.80
N LYS A 98 17.85 5.83 -10.61
CA LYS A 98 17.64 4.38 -10.44
C LYS A 98 16.18 3.97 -10.62
N LEU A 99 15.25 4.90 -10.37
CA LEU A 99 13.84 4.75 -10.68
C LEU A 99 13.36 5.96 -11.49
N LYS A 100 12.36 5.74 -12.34
CA LYS A 100 11.60 6.80 -13.00
C LYS A 100 10.35 7.08 -12.18
N GLY A 101 10.00 8.34 -12.05
CA GLY A 101 8.83 8.76 -11.29
C GLY A 101 8.77 10.26 -11.10
N ASP A 102 7.67 10.68 -10.49
CA ASP A 102 7.34 12.07 -10.22
C ASP A 102 7.15 12.29 -8.72
N VAL A 103 7.67 13.42 -8.23
CA VAL A 103 7.50 13.86 -6.84
C VAL A 103 6.69 15.14 -6.84
N VAL A 104 5.43 15.04 -6.40
CA VAL A 104 4.53 16.19 -6.29
C VAL A 104 4.48 16.62 -4.82
N LYS A 105 5.06 17.80 -4.53
CA LYS A 105 5.05 18.36 -3.19
C LYS A 105 3.65 18.78 -2.79
N ARG A 106 3.13 18.27 -1.67
CA ARG A 106 1.79 18.59 -1.16
C ARG A 106 1.85 19.46 0.10
N GLY A 107 2.59 20.58 0.06
CA GLY A 107 2.52 21.62 1.11
C GLY A 107 2.72 21.08 2.54
N GLN A 108 1.69 21.16 3.38
CA GLN A 108 1.70 20.66 4.77
C GLN A 108 1.49 19.14 4.91
N HIS A 109 1.25 18.42 3.83
CA HIS A 109 1.07 16.97 3.80
C HIS A 109 2.29 16.28 3.19
N SER A 110 2.42 14.97 3.42
CA SER A 110 3.45 14.12 2.81
C SER A 110 3.46 14.27 1.28
N ASP A 111 4.64 14.24 0.65
CA ASP A 111 4.72 14.41 -0.79
C ASP A 111 4.07 13.20 -1.48
N LYS A 112 3.40 13.44 -2.60
CA LYS A 112 2.93 12.34 -3.44
C LYS A 112 4.09 11.91 -4.33
N VAL A 113 4.61 10.70 -4.11
CA VAL A 113 5.63 10.09 -4.96
C VAL A 113 4.99 9.02 -5.83
N THR A 114 5.03 9.21 -7.15
CA THR A 114 4.54 8.23 -8.13
C THR A 114 5.74 7.61 -8.84
N VAL A 115 5.85 6.29 -8.83
CA VAL A 115 6.88 5.56 -9.60
C VAL A 115 6.29 5.15 -10.94
N THR A 116 6.96 5.52 -12.03
CA THR A 116 6.57 5.22 -13.42
C THR A 116 7.55 4.25 -14.10
N SER A 117 8.60 3.84 -13.38
CA SER A 117 9.44 2.70 -13.75
C SER A 117 8.61 1.44 -14.00
N SER A 118 9.11 0.58 -14.89
CA SER A 118 8.48 -0.71 -15.14
C SER A 118 8.55 -1.60 -13.89
N SER A 119 7.74 -2.67 -13.87
CA SER A 119 7.82 -3.69 -12.83
C SER A 119 9.21 -4.31 -12.75
N ASP A 120 9.87 -4.50 -13.89
CA ASP A 120 11.19 -5.14 -13.95
C ASP A 120 12.28 -4.24 -13.36
N ASP A 121 12.25 -2.93 -13.65
CA ASP A 121 13.16 -1.95 -13.05
C ASP A 121 12.99 -1.92 -11.52
N LEU A 122 11.73 -1.92 -11.05
CA LEU A 122 11.43 -1.92 -9.63
C LEU A 122 11.91 -3.21 -8.95
N ILE A 123 11.69 -4.37 -9.59
CA ILE A 123 12.17 -5.67 -9.12
C ILE A 123 13.69 -5.69 -9.03
N GLU A 124 14.38 -5.13 -10.03
CA GLU A 124 15.83 -5.05 -10.05
C GLU A 124 16.37 -4.21 -8.89
N VAL A 125 15.78 -3.04 -8.63
CA VAL A 125 16.14 -2.19 -7.48
C VAL A 125 15.91 -2.93 -6.16
N ILE A 126 14.75 -3.56 -5.99
CA ILE A 126 14.44 -4.37 -4.78
C ILE A 126 15.40 -5.54 -4.62
N SER A 127 15.91 -6.10 -5.72
CA SER A 127 16.81 -7.26 -5.69
C SER A 127 18.26 -6.88 -5.38
N ARG A 128 18.67 -5.65 -5.72
CA ARG A 128 20.04 -5.15 -5.53
C ARG A 128 20.23 -4.50 -4.16
N GLU A 129 19.24 -3.77 -3.68
CA GLU A 129 19.27 -3.10 -2.38
C GLU A 129 18.77 -4.08 -1.29
N ASP A 130 19.32 -4.00 -0.06
CA ASP A 130 18.72 -4.74 1.04
C ASP A 130 17.28 -4.25 1.22
N VAL A 131 16.34 -5.17 1.10
CA VAL A 131 14.90 -4.95 1.20
C VAL A 131 14.60 -4.10 2.44
N GLY A 132 15.24 -4.38 3.58
CA GLY A 132 15.05 -3.59 4.80
C GLY A 132 15.32 -2.08 4.63
N ALA A 133 16.25 -1.69 3.76
CA ALA A 133 16.59 -0.30 3.51
C ALA A 133 15.57 0.46 2.63
N LEU A 134 14.67 -0.26 1.94
CA LEU A 134 13.67 0.33 1.05
C LEU A 134 12.34 0.63 1.75
N PHE A 135 12.07 0.01 2.90
CA PHE A 135 10.79 0.15 3.60
C PHE A 135 10.89 1.09 4.78
N GLU A 136 9.73 1.65 5.13
CA GLU A 136 9.61 2.49 6.30
C GLU A 136 9.94 1.70 7.58
N GLN A 137 10.81 2.28 8.39
CA GLN A 137 11.28 1.70 9.65
C GLN A 137 10.61 2.36 10.85
N ASP A 138 9.98 3.53 10.65
CA ASP A 138 9.18 4.17 11.68
C ASP A 138 7.97 3.30 12.03
N LYS A 139 7.86 2.94 13.31
CA LYS A 139 6.78 2.10 13.84
C LYS A 139 5.41 2.75 13.67
N ASP A 140 5.35 4.08 13.65
CA ASP A 140 4.10 4.82 13.52
C ASP A 140 3.55 4.77 12.08
N SER A 141 4.40 4.45 11.11
CA SER A 141 4.04 4.28 9.70
C SER A 141 3.78 2.83 9.30
N VAL A 142 4.10 1.86 10.18
CA VAL A 142 3.84 0.44 9.97
C VAL A 142 2.37 0.14 10.26
N LEU A 143 1.67 -0.38 9.26
CA LEU A 143 0.27 -0.76 9.39
C LEU A 143 0.18 -2.17 10.02
N VAL A 144 -0.28 -2.22 11.27
CA VAL A 144 -0.46 -3.48 12.01
C VAL A 144 -1.94 -3.79 12.15
N PHE A 145 -2.34 -4.91 11.57
CA PHE A 145 -3.71 -5.43 11.70
C PHE A 145 -3.70 -6.69 12.54
N SER A 146 -4.54 -6.70 13.57
CA SER A 146 -4.76 -7.87 14.41
C SER A 146 -6.22 -8.31 14.31
N ARG A 147 -6.47 -9.62 14.24
CA ARG A 147 -7.81 -10.16 14.45
C ARG A 147 -8.10 -10.12 15.94
N SER A 148 -9.24 -9.54 16.31
CA SER A 148 -9.75 -9.65 17.67
C SER A 148 -10.00 -11.13 17.97
N LYS A 149 -9.40 -11.64 19.05
CA LYS A 149 -9.77 -12.96 19.56
C LYS A 149 -11.23 -12.89 19.96
N THR A 150 -12.05 -13.69 19.31
CA THR A 150 -13.45 -13.90 19.69
C THR A 150 -13.50 -14.83 20.89
#